data_AF-A0AAX6IGD6-F1
#
_entry.id   AF-A0AAX6IGD6-F1
#
_cell.length_a   1.000
_cell.length_b   1.000
_cell.length_c   1.000
_cell.angle_alpha   90.00
_cell.angle_beta   90.00
_cell.angle_gamma   90.00
#
_symmetry.space_group_name_H-M   'P 1'
#
loop_
_entity.id
_entity.type
_entity.pdbx_description
1 polymer ?
#
loop_
_entity_poly.entity_id
_entity_poly.type
_entity_poly.pdbx_seq_one_letter_code
_entity_poly.pdbx_strand_id
1 'polypeptide(L)'
;MKRRIMSYGIGLSRQNPLFKPHQLHSSSSSSSILTPEELSEIHSLTHRLCDANRLHDAVRLLDASLLALPSPSSLPVPVLVDRLSSDPSLAPSMSLLTSLRHNPNALPSSALPSCSALLLSSFLRKRRFAHAWKLFSWFLRGDGDSPCRPHDEMYRIAVAGFCAGWRAREGVRAAREMVRDGLGVGEEERRWLRRSLLREARVDEALEVDAAVAAGDGEEIGRLLDRIIRDWQD
;
A
#
# COMPACT_ATOMS: atom_id res chain seq x y z
N MET A 1 36.35 50.00 -17.96
CA MET A 1 36.83 49.99 -19.36
C MET A 1 35.62 49.77 -20.26
N LYS A 2 35.23 50.80 -21.01
CA LYS A 2 34.11 50.83 -21.96
C LYS A 2 34.39 49.89 -23.13
N ARG A 3 33.37 49.17 -23.64
CA ARG A 3 33.10 49.11 -25.08
C ARG A 3 31.65 48.66 -25.34
N ARG A 4 30.93 49.63 -25.91
CA ARG A 4 29.61 49.59 -26.53
C ARG A 4 29.86 49.39 -28.01
N ILE A 5 29.17 48.46 -28.67
CA ILE A 5 28.99 48.50 -30.13
C ILE A 5 27.51 48.24 -30.40
N MET A 6 26.84 49.29 -30.85
CA MET A 6 25.59 49.24 -31.60
C MET A 6 25.97 49.16 -33.09
N SER A 7 25.19 48.43 -33.87
CA SER A 7 24.97 48.75 -35.28
C SER A 7 23.55 48.37 -35.70
N TYR A 8 22.99 49.28 -36.47
CA TYR A 8 21.61 49.44 -36.90
C TYR A 8 21.33 48.72 -38.24
N GLY A 9 20.06 48.52 -38.59
CA GLY A 9 19.60 48.77 -39.97
C GLY A 9 18.74 47.72 -40.69
N ILE A 10 17.42 47.76 -40.44
CA ILE A 10 16.28 47.90 -41.39
C ILE A 10 16.24 47.02 -42.66
N GLY A 11 15.13 46.28 -42.81
CA GLY A 11 14.60 45.77 -44.09
C GLY A 11 13.10 45.46 -43.99
N LEU A 12 12.27 46.29 -44.62
CA LEU A 12 10.81 46.25 -44.65
C LEU A 12 10.25 45.25 -45.70
N SER A 13 9.08 44.70 -45.36
CA SER A 13 7.96 44.32 -46.25
C SER A 13 8.12 43.23 -47.32
N ARG A 14 7.43 42.11 -47.08
CA ARG A 14 6.45 41.57 -48.05
C ARG A 14 5.22 41.01 -47.31
N GLN A 15 4.06 41.59 -47.61
CA GLN A 15 2.74 41.03 -47.33
C GLN A 15 2.42 39.95 -48.37
N ASN A 16 1.99 38.76 -47.96
CA ASN A 16 0.59 38.32 -48.15
C ASN A 16 0.32 36.93 -47.53
N PRO A 17 -0.95 36.64 -47.18
CA PRO A 17 -1.31 35.68 -46.15
C PRO A 17 -1.98 34.42 -46.72
N LEU A 18 -1.69 33.23 -46.19
CA LEU A 18 -2.64 32.12 -46.16
C LEU A 18 -2.17 30.98 -45.24
N PHE A 19 -2.17 31.19 -43.93
CA PHE A 19 -2.18 30.09 -42.98
C PHE A 19 -3.25 30.38 -41.93
N LYS A 20 -4.38 29.69 -42.05
CA LYS A 20 -5.36 29.59 -40.97
C LYS A 20 -4.70 28.78 -39.86
N PRO A 21 -4.49 29.33 -38.64
CA PRO A 21 -4.20 28.48 -37.51
C PRO A 21 -5.48 27.72 -37.18
N HIS A 22 -5.49 26.42 -37.47
CA HIS A 22 -6.41 25.52 -36.79
C HIS A 22 -6.26 25.75 -35.30
N GLN A 23 -7.41 25.95 -34.67
CA GLN A 23 -7.51 26.30 -33.27
C GLN A 23 -6.66 25.35 -32.44
N LEU A 24 -5.65 25.91 -31.78
CA LEU A 24 -5.09 25.33 -30.58
C LEU A 24 -6.29 25.14 -29.65
N HIS A 25 -6.71 23.89 -29.50
CA HIS A 25 -7.60 23.49 -28.42
C HIS A 25 -7.02 24.11 -27.15
N SER A 26 -7.77 25.04 -26.58
CA SER A 26 -7.50 25.54 -25.25
C SER A 26 -7.39 24.32 -24.36
N SER A 27 -6.18 24.05 -23.91
CA SER A 27 -5.91 23.20 -22.76
C SER A 27 -6.56 23.86 -21.56
N SER A 28 -7.86 23.62 -21.45
CA SER A 28 -8.63 23.81 -20.23
C SER A 28 -8.31 22.60 -19.38
N SER A 29 -7.37 22.79 -18.47
CA SER A 29 -7.20 21.99 -17.27
C SER A 29 -8.52 21.96 -16.50
N SER A 30 -9.39 21.03 -16.87
CA SER A 30 -10.47 20.54 -16.01
C SER A 30 -9.91 19.35 -15.26
N SER A 31 -9.93 19.41 -13.93
CA SER A 31 -9.79 18.23 -13.08
C SER A 31 -10.98 17.32 -13.36
N SER A 32 -10.89 16.49 -14.39
CA SER A 32 -12.00 15.69 -14.91
C SER A 32 -12.19 14.47 -14.01
N ILE A 33 -13.32 14.43 -13.32
CA ILE A 33 -13.84 13.24 -12.65
C ILE A 33 -14.11 12.18 -13.73
N LEU A 34 -13.69 10.93 -13.49
CA LEU A 34 -13.92 9.81 -14.42
C LEU A 34 -15.42 9.58 -14.66
N THR A 35 -15.81 9.42 -15.91
CA THR A 35 -17.19 9.07 -16.29
C THR A 35 -17.50 7.60 -15.99
N PRO A 36 -18.79 7.21 -15.87
CA PRO A 36 -19.17 5.81 -15.72
C PRO A 36 -18.66 4.91 -16.86
N GLU A 37 -18.64 5.43 -18.09
CA GLU A 37 -18.13 4.73 -19.26
C GLU A 37 -16.62 4.49 -19.17
N GLU A 38 -15.86 5.52 -18.77
CA GLU A 38 -14.41 5.42 -18.53
C GLU A 38 -14.09 4.42 -17.41
N LEU A 39 -14.87 4.42 -16.32
CA LEU A 39 -14.73 3.43 -15.24
C LEU A 39 -14.99 2.00 -15.74
N SER A 40 -16.03 1.80 -16.55
CA SER A 40 -16.32 0.49 -17.16
C SER A 40 -15.17 0.02 -18.06
N GLU A 41 -14.61 0.93 -18.85
CA GLU A 41 -13.45 0.63 -19.69
C GLU A 41 -12.21 0.28 -18.86
N ILE A 42 -11.94 1.03 -17.78
CA ILE A 42 -10.86 0.73 -16.83
C ILE A 42 -11.02 -0.69 -16.25
N HIS A 43 -12.23 -1.05 -15.78
CA HIS A 43 -12.49 -2.40 -15.27
C HIS A 43 -12.23 -3.48 -16.31
N SER A 44 -12.76 -3.31 -17.52
CA SER A 44 -12.56 -4.23 -18.65
C SER A 44 -11.08 -4.37 -19.03
N LEU A 45 -10.35 -3.26 -19.10
CA LEU A 45 -8.91 -3.25 -19.38
C LEU A 45 -8.12 -3.93 -18.26
N THR A 46 -8.43 -3.66 -16.98
CA THR A 46 -7.77 -4.32 -15.85
C THR A 46 -7.93 -5.83 -15.92
N HIS A 47 -9.14 -6.33 -16.21
CA HIS A 47 -9.39 -7.76 -16.40
C HIS A 47 -8.53 -8.34 -17.53
N ARG A 48 -8.59 -7.74 -18.73
CA ARG A 48 -7.81 -8.22 -19.89
C ARG A 48 -6.30 -8.22 -19.62
N LEU A 49 -5.78 -7.18 -18.95
CA LEU A 49 -4.36 -7.11 -18.59
C LEU A 49 -3.98 -8.19 -17.58
N CYS A 50 -4.85 -8.46 -16.59
CA CYS A 50 -4.63 -9.52 -15.62
C CYS A 50 -4.65 -10.93 -16.24
N ASP A 51 -5.56 -11.17 -17.18
CA ASP A 51 -5.67 -12.46 -17.90
C ASP A 51 -4.47 -12.69 -18.81
N ALA A 52 -3.95 -11.62 -19.43
CA ALA A 52 -2.71 -11.63 -20.21
C ALA A 52 -1.43 -11.64 -19.36
N ASN A 53 -1.54 -11.73 -18.03
CA ASN A 53 -0.43 -11.65 -17.06
C ASN A 53 0.43 -10.36 -17.18
N ARG A 54 -0.16 -9.27 -17.69
CA ARG A 54 0.48 -7.95 -17.83
C ARG A 54 0.28 -7.12 -16.55
N LEU A 55 0.69 -7.67 -15.41
CA LEU A 55 0.38 -7.11 -14.09
C LEU A 55 0.96 -5.71 -13.86
N HIS A 56 2.17 -5.42 -14.34
CA HIS A 56 2.75 -4.08 -14.25
C HIS A 56 1.95 -3.04 -15.04
N ASP A 57 1.34 -3.43 -16.16
CA ASP A 57 0.54 -2.53 -16.98
C ASP A 57 -0.80 -2.25 -16.30
N ALA A 58 -1.39 -3.27 -15.67
CA ALA A 58 -2.59 -3.10 -14.84
C ALA A 58 -2.34 -2.19 -13.62
N VAL A 59 -1.16 -2.29 -13.00
CA VAL A 59 -0.72 -1.38 -11.94
C VAL A 59 -0.60 0.05 -12.44
N ARG A 60 0.03 0.28 -13.61
CA ARG A 60 0.13 1.62 -14.20
C ARG A 60 -1.23 2.20 -14.56
N LEU A 61 -2.17 1.38 -15.03
CA LEU A 61 -3.54 1.80 -15.31
C LEU A 61 -4.24 2.29 -14.03
N LEU A 62 -4.12 1.54 -12.93
CA LEU A 62 -4.69 1.93 -11.64
C LEU A 62 -4.08 3.23 -11.11
N ASP A 63 -2.74 3.35 -11.16
CA ASP A 63 -2.01 4.54 -10.73
C ASP A 63 -2.42 5.79 -11.54
N ALA A 64 -2.51 5.67 -12.86
CA ALA A 64 -3.01 6.72 -13.73
C ALA A 64 -4.47 7.10 -13.44
N SER A 65 -5.32 6.11 -13.14
CA SER A 65 -6.73 6.36 -12.81
C SER A 65 -6.89 7.21 -11.55
N LEU A 66 -5.97 7.09 -10.58
CA LEU A 66 -5.98 7.89 -9.34
C LEU A 66 -5.66 9.38 -9.58
N LEU A 67 -5.07 9.75 -10.72
CA LEU A 67 -4.86 11.15 -11.08
C LEU A 67 -6.18 11.90 -11.30
N ALA A 68 -7.23 11.18 -11.69
CA ALA A 68 -8.57 11.72 -11.91
C ALA A 68 -9.44 11.75 -10.63
N LEU A 69 -8.86 11.49 -9.46
CA LEU A 69 -9.51 11.48 -8.13
C LEU A 69 -10.84 10.66 -8.07
N PRO A 70 -10.88 9.43 -8.60
CA PRO A 70 -12.04 8.57 -8.46
C PRO A 70 -12.22 8.15 -7.00
N SER A 71 -13.43 7.69 -6.68
CA SER A 71 -13.65 6.98 -5.42
C SER A 71 -12.87 5.65 -5.46
N PRO A 72 -12.10 5.27 -4.42
CA PRO A 72 -11.36 4.01 -4.41
C PRO A 72 -12.24 2.78 -4.60
N SER A 73 -13.49 2.84 -4.14
CA SER A 73 -14.45 1.75 -4.27
C SER A 73 -14.92 1.54 -5.70
N SER A 74 -14.81 2.55 -6.57
CA SER A 74 -15.17 2.43 -7.99
C SER A 74 -14.02 1.89 -8.85
N LEU A 75 -12.81 1.75 -8.31
CA LEU A 75 -11.67 1.18 -9.02
C LEU A 75 -11.64 -0.35 -8.93
N PRO A 76 -11.09 -1.07 -9.93
CA PRO A 76 -11.02 -2.53 -9.95
C PRO A 76 -9.91 -3.08 -9.02
N VAL A 77 -9.73 -2.47 -7.83
CA VAL A 77 -8.70 -2.83 -6.85
C VAL A 77 -8.83 -4.30 -6.41
N PRO A 78 -10.02 -4.85 -6.06
CA PRO A 78 -10.12 -6.23 -5.59
C PRO A 78 -9.65 -7.25 -6.63
N VAL A 79 -10.00 -7.05 -7.90
CA VAL A 79 -9.60 -7.91 -9.02
C VAL A 79 -8.09 -7.88 -9.19
N LEU A 80 -7.50 -6.68 -9.24
CA LEU A 80 -6.06 -6.52 -9.36
C LEU A 80 -5.34 -7.17 -8.18
N VAL A 81 -5.80 -6.93 -6.94
CA VAL A 81 -5.21 -7.50 -5.73
C VAL A 81 -5.27 -9.03 -5.72
N ASP A 82 -6.39 -9.65 -6.11
CA ASP A 82 -6.49 -11.11 -6.19
C ASP A 82 -5.45 -11.69 -7.15
N ARG A 83 -5.28 -11.05 -8.31
CA ARG A 83 -4.31 -11.48 -9.33
C ARG A 83 -2.87 -11.26 -8.88
N LEU A 84 -2.54 -10.07 -8.36
CA LEU A 84 -1.23 -9.75 -7.78
C LEU A 84 -0.85 -10.71 -6.65
N SER A 85 -1.79 -11.00 -5.75
CA SER A 85 -1.54 -11.92 -4.62
C SER A 85 -1.43 -13.39 -5.04
N SER A 86 -1.81 -13.73 -6.27
CA SER A 86 -1.59 -15.05 -6.87
C SER A 86 -0.27 -15.17 -7.62
N ASP A 87 0.34 -14.05 -8.01
CA ASP A 87 1.56 -14.03 -8.83
C ASP A 87 2.76 -14.61 -8.07
N PRO A 88 3.54 -15.57 -8.61
CA PRO A 88 4.68 -16.15 -7.92
C PRO A 88 5.71 -15.13 -7.40
N SER A 89 5.84 -13.98 -8.06
CA SER A 89 6.68 -12.86 -7.66
C SER A 89 5.94 -11.86 -6.76
N LEU A 90 6.66 -11.28 -5.79
CA LEU A 90 6.14 -10.15 -5.02
C LEU A 90 6.32 -8.82 -5.77
N ALA A 91 7.11 -8.80 -6.86
CA ALA A 91 7.51 -7.58 -7.55
C ALA A 91 6.33 -6.75 -8.09
N PRO A 92 5.28 -7.33 -8.71
CA PRO A 92 4.13 -6.55 -9.17
C PRO A 92 3.36 -5.91 -8.01
N SER A 93 3.21 -6.61 -6.88
CA SER A 93 2.59 -6.05 -5.68
C SER A 93 3.39 -4.91 -5.07
N MET A 94 4.73 -5.03 -5.01
CA MET A 94 5.59 -3.94 -4.55
C MET A 94 5.57 -2.76 -5.51
N SER A 95 5.52 -3.01 -6.83
CA SER A 95 5.38 -1.96 -7.83
C SER A 95 4.12 -1.14 -7.59
N LEU A 96 2.98 -1.79 -7.27
CA LEU A 96 1.75 -1.09 -6.92
C LEU A 96 1.93 -0.22 -5.68
N LEU A 97 2.46 -0.79 -4.59
CA LEU A 97 2.62 -0.06 -3.33
C LEU A 97 3.59 1.12 -3.47
N THR A 98 4.67 0.96 -4.24
CA THR A 98 5.60 2.04 -4.55
C THR A 98 4.93 3.13 -5.40
N SER A 99 4.18 2.76 -6.45
CA SER A 99 3.41 3.73 -7.24
C SER A 99 2.44 4.52 -6.37
N LEU A 100 1.63 3.84 -5.56
CA LEU A 100 0.67 4.47 -4.65
C LEU A 100 1.37 5.35 -3.60
N ARG A 101 2.53 4.95 -3.09
CA ARG A 101 3.31 5.77 -2.14
C ARG A 101 3.75 7.10 -2.74
N HIS A 102 4.06 7.14 -4.04
CA HIS A 102 4.53 8.34 -4.72
C HIS A 102 3.42 9.11 -5.45
N ASN A 103 2.20 8.57 -5.47
CA ASN A 103 1.06 9.22 -6.09
C ASN A 103 0.43 10.25 -5.12
N PRO A 104 0.37 11.55 -5.48
CA PRO A 104 -0.12 12.60 -4.59
C PRO A 104 -1.58 12.40 -4.18
N ASN A 105 -2.36 11.68 -4.98
CA ASN A 105 -3.78 11.46 -4.75
C ASN A 105 -4.08 10.15 -4.03
N ALA A 106 -3.10 9.26 -3.84
CA ALA A 106 -3.35 7.93 -3.27
C ALA A 106 -3.55 7.93 -1.74
N LEU A 107 -2.92 8.86 -1.02
CA LEU A 107 -3.14 9.00 0.43
C LEU A 107 -4.46 9.73 0.74
N PRO A 108 -4.78 10.89 0.12
CA PRO A 108 -6.08 11.56 0.32
C PRO A 108 -7.26 10.70 -0.09
N SER A 109 -7.10 9.90 -1.16
CA SER A 109 -8.14 8.97 -1.59
C SER A 109 -8.26 7.73 -0.70
N SER A 110 -7.42 7.48 0.30
CA SER A 110 -7.36 6.20 1.05
C SER A 110 -6.99 4.96 0.21
N ALA A 111 -6.61 5.14 -1.06
CA ALA A 111 -6.24 4.04 -1.95
C ALA A 111 -5.03 3.25 -1.44
N LEU A 112 -3.99 3.91 -0.91
CA LEU A 112 -2.82 3.22 -0.37
C LEU A 112 -3.18 2.31 0.84
N PRO A 113 -3.80 2.82 1.92
CA PRO A 113 -4.27 1.98 3.04
C PRO A 113 -5.20 0.84 2.61
N SER A 114 -6.17 1.11 1.71
CA SER A 114 -7.11 0.07 1.26
C SER A 114 -6.41 -1.01 0.44
N CYS A 115 -5.55 -0.64 -0.52
CA CYS A 115 -4.83 -1.60 -1.34
C CYS A 115 -3.85 -2.45 -0.51
N SER A 116 -3.13 -1.85 0.43
CA SER A 116 -2.16 -2.56 1.27
C SER A 116 -2.83 -3.55 2.21
N ALA A 117 -3.95 -3.18 2.85
CA ALA A 117 -4.74 -4.07 3.69
C ALA A 117 -5.33 -5.25 2.90
N LEU A 118 -5.90 -4.98 1.71
CA LEU A 118 -6.42 -6.02 0.83
C LEU A 118 -5.33 -6.98 0.34
N LEU A 119 -4.16 -6.47 -0.06
CA LEU A 119 -3.01 -7.30 -0.45
C LEU A 119 -2.54 -8.18 0.70
N LEU A 120 -2.36 -7.61 1.88
CA LEU A 120 -1.93 -8.34 3.07
C LEU A 120 -2.91 -9.47 3.41
N SER A 121 -4.20 -9.15 3.51
CA SER A 121 -5.28 -10.13 3.75
C SER A 121 -5.27 -11.22 2.67
N SER A 122 -5.09 -10.86 1.40
CA SER A 122 -5.08 -11.83 0.30
C SER A 122 -3.89 -12.77 0.34
N PHE A 123 -2.67 -12.27 0.62
CA PHE A 123 -1.50 -13.12 0.79
C PHE A 123 -1.67 -14.09 1.96
N LEU A 124 -2.20 -13.62 3.10
CA LEU A 124 -2.44 -14.45 4.28
C LEU A 124 -3.47 -15.57 3.99
N ARG A 125 -4.60 -15.22 3.35
CA ARG A 125 -5.64 -16.19 2.94
C ARG A 125 -5.11 -17.25 1.98
N LYS A 126 -4.25 -16.85 1.03
CA LYS A 126 -3.57 -17.76 0.09
C LYS A 126 -2.36 -18.47 0.71
N ARG A 127 -2.14 -18.37 2.03
CA ARG A 127 -1.02 -18.99 2.78
C ARG A 127 0.38 -18.58 2.29
N ARG A 128 0.48 -17.42 1.63
CA ARG A 128 1.75 -16.86 1.14
C ARG A 128 2.43 -16.01 2.20
N PHE A 129 2.71 -16.61 3.34
CA PHE A 129 3.18 -15.92 4.55
C PHE A 129 4.49 -15.16 4.35
N ALA A 130 5.43 -15.70 3.55
CA ALA A 130 6.68 -15.00 3.26
C ALA A 130 6.45 -13.69 2.49
N HIS A 131 5.45 -13.65 1.59
CA HIS A 131 5.08 -12.45 0.85
C HIS A 131 4.33 -11.46 1.73
N ALA A 132 3.37 -11.95 2.53
CA ALA A 132 2.67 -11.15 3.52
C ALA A 132 3.66 -10.45 4.48
N TRP A 133 4.65 -11.20 4.99
CA TRP A 133 5.63 -10.64 5.93
C TRP A 133 6.54 -9.63 5.25
N LYS A 134 7.03 -9.90 4.03
CA LYS A 134 7.82 -8.93 3.26
C LYS A 134 7.05 -7.63 3.01
N LEU A 135 5.79 -7.73 2.58
CA LEU A 135 4.91 -6.58 2.38
C LEU A 135 4.72 -5.80 3.69
N PHE A 136 4.36 -6.48 4.78
CA PHE A 136 4.16 -5.84 6.08
C PHE A 136 5.45 -5.16 6.58
N SER A 137 6.58 -5.85 6.49
CA SER A 137 7.90 -5.32 6.88
C SER A 137 8.34 -4.10 6.06
N TRP A 138 7.88 -3.97 4.81
CA TRP A 138 8.16 -2.80 3.99
C TRP A 138 7.52 -1.52 4.55
N PHE A 139 6.38 -1.62 5.24
CA PHE A 139 5.78 -0.50 5.97
C PHE A 139 6.49 -0.24 7.32
N LEU A 140 7.02 -1.29 7.97
CA LEU A 140 7.75 -1.14 9.23
C LEU A 140 9.12 -0.45 9.08
N ARG A 141 9.75 -0.57 7.91
CA ARG A 141 11.10 -0.04 7.64
C ARG A 141 11.21 1.48 7.66
N GLY A 142 10.11 2.21 7.74
CA GLY A 142 10.02 3.66 7.48
C GLY A 142 11.32 4.42 7.74
N ASP A 143 11.90 4.98 6.68
CA ASP A 143 13.07 5.85 6.79
C ASP A 143 12.61 7.11 7.52
N GLY A 144 12.91 7.25 8.83
CA GLY A 144 12.80 8.44 9.71
C GLY A 144 11.58 9.37 9.57
N ASP A 145 11.41 9.95 8.38
CA ASP A 145 10.36 10.88 7.93
C ASP A 145 9.28 10.22 7.05
N SER A 146 9.26 8.90 6.90
CA SER A 146 8.28 8.22 6.04
C SER A 146 6.87 8.26 6.65
N PRO A 147 5.87 8.90 6.01
CA PRO A 147 4.51 8.99 6.52
C PRO A 147 3.73 7.66 6.41
N CYS A 148 4.34 6.60 5.88
CA CYS A 148 3.68 5.36 5.54
C CYS A 148 3.95 4.25 6.57
N ARG A 149 3.66 4.51 7.85
CA ARG A 149 3.52 3.43 8.84
C ARG A 149 2.34 2.54 8.48
N PRO A 150 2.31 1.26 8.92
CA PRO A 150 1.12 0.45 8.75
C PRO A 150 -0.07 1.15 9.41
N HIS A 151 -1.19 1.19 8.71
CA HIS A 151 -2.45 1.62 9.31
C HIS A 151 -2.89 0.60 10.38
N ASP A 152 -3.66 1.05 11.38
CA ASP A 152 -4.20 0.20 12.46
C ASP A 152 -4.79 -1.13 11.96
N GLU A 153 -5.65 -1.07 10.94
CA GLU A 153 -6.21 -2.25 10.29
C GLU A 153 -5.17 -3.25 9.75
N MET A 154 -4.03 -2.76 9.24
CA MET A 154 -2.96 -3.67 8.78
C MET A 154 -2.33 -4.44 9.93
N TYR A 155 -2.20 -3.85 11.11
CA TYR A 155 -1.71 -4.54 12.30
C TYR A 155 -2.67 -5.65 12.71
N ARG A 156 -3.97 -5.35 12.79
CA ARG A 156 -5.02 -6.36 13.10
C ARG A 156 -4.98 -7.53 12.12
N ILE A 157 -4.98 -7.24 10.82
CA ILE A 157 -4.89 -8.25 9.76
C ILE A 157 -3.59 -9.08 9.90
N ALA A 158 -2.45 -8.44 10.15
CA ALA A 158 -1.18 -9.13 10.30
C ALA A 158 -1.19 -10.08 11.50
N VAL A 159 -1.55 -9.59 12.70
CA VAL A 159 -1.57 -10.38 13.92
C VAL A 159 -2.52 -11.56 13.79
N ALA A 160 -3.79 -11.30 13.45
CA ALA A 160 -4.80 -12.34 13.32
C ALA A 160 -4.43 -13.35 12.22
N GLY A 161 -4.03 -12.88 11.04
CA GLY A 161 -3.77 -13.74 9.90
C GLY A 161 -2.48 -14.56 9.98
N PHE A 162 -1.40 -14.03 10.58
CA PHE A 162 -0.21 -14.85 10.86
C PHE A 162 -0.50 -15.90 11.94
N CYS A 163 -1.16 -15.50 13.02
CA CYS A 163 -1.48 -16.42 14.12
C CYS A 163 -2.45 -17.54 13.68
N ALA A 164 -3.52 -17.23 12.96
CA ALA A 164 -4.41 -18.22 12.31
C ALA A 164 -3.68 -19.04 11.22
N GLY A 165 -2.59 -18.47 10.70
CA GLY A 165 -1.62 -19.09 9.83
C GLY A 165 -0.71 -20.13 10.49
N TRP A 166 -0.74 -20.25 11.82
CA TRP A 166 0.26 -20.95 12.63
C TRP A 166 1.68 -20.40 12.42
N ARG A 167 1.76 -19.10 12.20
CA ARG A 167 2.99 -18.32 12.08
C ARG A 167 3.15 -17.46 13.33
N ALA A 168 3.23 -18.13 14.47
CA ALA A 168 3.18 -17.49 15.78
C ALA A 168 4.32 -16.47 15.95
N ARG A 169 5.52 -16.75 15.42
CA ARG A 169 6.65 -15.81 15.44
C ARG A 169 6.33 -14.50 14.73
N GLU A 170 5.81 -14.59 13.51
CA GLU A 170 5.41 -13.42 12.73
C GLU A 170 4.22 -12.69 13.37
N GLY A 171 3.27 -13.42 13.93
CA GLY A 171 2.12 -12.85 14.65
C GLY A 171 2.53 -12.06 15.90
N VAL A 172 3.41 -12.63 16.73
CA VAL A 172 3.98 -11.95 17.91
C VAL A 172 4.80 -10.72 17.50
N ARG A 173 5.60 -10.81 16.43
CA ARG A 173 6.33 -9.65 15.90
C ARG A 173 5.38 -8.55 15.40
N ALA A 174 4.29 -8.90 14.71
CA ALA A 174 3.30 -7.93 14.28
C ALA A 174 2.61 -7.25 15.48
N ALA A 175 2.29 -8.00 16.53
CA ALA A 175 1.70 -7.46 17.76
C ALA A 175 2.68 -6.54 18.50
N ARG A 176 3.96 -6.89 18.52
CA ARG A 176 5.01 -6.05 19.11
C ARG A 176 5.13 -4.71 18.40
N GLU A 177 5.06 -4.70 17.08
CA GLU A 177 5.11 -3.47 16.29
C GLU A 177 3.83 -2.64 16.44
N MET A 178 2.66 -3.29 16.57
CA MET A 178 1.38 -2.66 16.91
C MET A 178 1.49 -1.89 18.23
N VAL A 179 2.00 -2.55 19.28
CA VAL A 179 2.18 -1.95 20.61
C VAL A 179 3.25 -0.84 20.59
N ARG A 180 4.35 -1.01 19.86
CA ARG A 180 5.36 0.05 19.69
C ARG A 180 4.73 1.33 19.12
N ASP A 181 3.80 1.18 18.18
CA ASP A 181 3.13 2.31 17.54
C ASP A 181 1.94 2.84 18.37
N GLY A 182 1.84 2.43 19.65
CA GLY A 182 0.85 2.93 20.60
C GLY A 182 -0.55 2.33 20.43
N LEU A 183 -0.68 1.26 19.63
CA LEU A 183 -1.96 0.60 19.40
C LEU A 183 -2.15 -0.57 20.38
N GLY A 184 -3.32 -0.64 21.00
CA GLY A 184 -3.67 -1.72 21.92
C GLY A 184 -4.00 -3.02 21.20
N VAL A 185 -3.61 -4.16 21.78
CA VAL A 185 -3.99 -5.49 21.28
C VAL A 185 -5.46 -5.74 21.61
N GLY A 186 -6.30 -5.89 20.58
CA GLY A 186 -7.73 -6.16 20.76
C GLY A 186 -8.04 -7.61 21.12
N GLU A 187 -9.31 -7.89 21.39
CA GLU A 187 -9.79 -9.23 21.79
C GLU A 187 -9.56 -10.31 20.71
N GLU A 188 -9.72 -9.96 19.43
CA GLU A 188 -9.46 -10.90 18.34
C GLU A 188 -7.96 -11.21 18.22
N GLU A 189 -7.11 -10.18 18.27
CA GLU A 189 -5.66 -10.34 18.22
C GLU A 189 -5.16 -11.16 19.42
N ARG A 190 -5.63 -10.85 20.63
CA ARG A 190 -5.37 -11.60 21.87
C ARG A 190 -5.72 -13.07 21.72
N ARG A 191 -6.94 -13.37 21.26
CA ARG A 191 -7.41 -14.75 21.04
C ARG A 191 -6.49 -15.50 20.09
N TRP A 192 -6.10 -14.88 18.98
CA TRP A 192 -5.24 -15.53 17.99
C TRP A 192 -3.81 -15.71 18.45
N LEU A 193 -3.23 -14.69 19.11
CA LEU A 193 -1.89 -14.77 19.73
C LEU A 193 -1.82 -15.96 20.69
N ARG A 194 -2.76 -16.02 21.66
CA ARG A 194 -2.86 -17.11 22.62
C ARG A 194 -2.97 -18.47 21.93
N ARG A 195 -3.87 -18.63 20.95
CA ARG A 195 -4.03 -19.90 20.22
C ARG A 195 -2.77 -20.31 19.46
N SER A 196 -2.07 -19.35 18.86
CA SER A 196 -0.85 -19.63 18.10
C SER A 196 0.31 -20.02 19.00
N LEU A 197 0.49 -19.38 20.16
CA LEU A 197 1.51 -19.74 21.14
C LEU A 197 1.26 -21.14 21.74
N LEU A 198 0.02 -21.45 22.11
CA LEU A 198 -0.35 -22.79 22.56
C LEU A 198 -0.07 -23.87 21.51
N ARG A 199 -0.21 -23.54 20.22
CA ARG A 199 0.10 -24.48 19.13
C ARG A 199 1.58 -24.79 19.04
N GLU A 200 2.44 -23.85 19.40
CA GLU A 200 3.90 -24.01 19.50
C GLU A 200 4.35 -24.56 20.87
N ALA A 201 3.43 -25.04 21.70
CA ALA A 201 3.68 -25.51 23.07
C ALA A 201 4.28 -24.46 24.03
N ARG A 202 4.13 -23.17 23.72
CA ARG A 202 4.53 -22.02 24.55
C ARG A 202 3.43 -21.64 25.53
N VAL A 203 3.15 -22.52 26.48
CA VAL A 203 1.97 -22.42 27.37
C VAL A 203 2.08 -21.24 28.32
N ASP A 204 3.24 -21.06 28.96
CA ASP A 204 3.44 -20.01 29.95
C ASP A 204 3.35 -18.64 29.27
N GLU A 205 4.00 -18.47 28.12
CA GLU A 205 3.95 -17.21 27.37
C GLU A 205 2.55 -16.92 26.83
N ALA A 206 1.78 -17.95 26.47
CA ALA A 206 0.40 -17.77 26.07
C ALA A 206 -0.48 -17.24 27.20
N LEU A 207 -0.24 -17.67 28.45
CA LEU A 207 -0.97 -17.21 29.63
C LEU A 207 -0.54 -15.80 30.05
N GLU A 208 0.76 -15.52 30.03
CA GLU A 208 1.28 -14.18 30.33
C GLU A 208 0.79 -13.16 29.32
N VAL A 209 0.78 -13.47 28.02
CA VAL A 209 0.26 -12.55 26.99
C VAL A 209 -1.22 -12.31 27.19
N ASP A 210 -1.99 -13.36 27.51
CA ASP A 210 -3.43 -13.22 27.74
C ASP A 210 -3.75 -12.32 28.95
N ALA A 211 -2.99 -12.49 30.04
CA ALA A 211 -3.12 -11.68 31.25
C ALA A 211 -2.67 -10.23 31.03
N ALA A 212 -1.52 -10.02 30.39
CA ALA A 212 -0.98 -8.68 30.12
C ALA A 212 -1.92 -7.88 29.21
N VAL A 213 -2.46 -8.51 28.16
CA VAL A 213 -3.44 -7.85 27.27
C VAL A 213 -4.73 -7.53 28.01
N ALA A 214 -5.21 -8.41 28.90
CA ALA A 214 -6.39 -8.14 29.72
C ALA A 214 -6.20 -6.98 30.71
N ALA A 215 -4.97 -6.81 31.23
CA ALA A 215 -4.63 -5.69 32.12
C ALA A 215 -4.51 -4.36 31.37
N GLY A 216 -4.22 -4.39 30.06
CA GLY A 216 -4.17 -3.20 29.20
C GLY A 216 -2.90 -2.36 29.34
N ASP A 217 -1.85 -2.87 29.99
CA ASP A 217 -0.56 -2.19 30.09
C ASP A 217 0.28 -2.43 28.82
N GLY A 218 0.23 -1.47 27.89
CA GLY A 218 0.98 -1.53 26.63
C GLY A 218 2.49 -1.66 26.82
N GLU A 219 3.08 -1.09 27.87
CA GLU A 219 4.52 -1.19 28.10
C GLU A 219 4.90 -2.59 28.59
N GLU A 220 4.13 -3.15 29.51
CA GLU A 220 4.28 -4.54 29.95
C GLU A 220 4.11 -5.53 28.80
N ILE A 221 3.05 -5.37 27.99
CA ILE A 221 2.82 -6.20 26.80
C ILE A 221 4.02 -6.09 25.85
N GLY A 222 4.53 -4.88 25.60
CA GLY A 222 5.69 -4.66 24.74
C GLY A 222 6.94 -5.41 25.22
N ARG A 223 7.29 -5.29 26.51
CA ARG A 223 8.44 -5.98 27.12
C ARG A 223 8.28 -7.51 27.05
N LEU A 224 7.08 -8.01 27.31
CA LEU A 224 6.76 -9.43 27.23
C LEU A 224 6.93 -9.96 25.80
N LEU A 225 6.38 -9.27 24.80
CA LEU A 225 6.51 -9.67 23.39
C LEU A 225 7.98 -9.62 22.93
N ASP A 226 8.76 -8.61 23.35
CA ASP A 226 10.20 -8.54 23.05
C ASP A 226 10.97 -9.73 23.65
N ARG A 227 10.64 -10.15 24.88
CA ARG A 227 11.20 -11.36 25.51
C ARG A 227 10.87 -12.60 24.68
N ILE A 228 9.58 -12.81 24.36
CA ILE A 228 9.09 -13.95 23.56
C ILE A 228 9.79 -14.03 22.19
N ILE A 229 10.01 -12.88 21.53
CA ILE A 229 10.67 -12.80 20.22
C ILE A 229 12.15 -13.20 20.31
N ARG A 230 12.85 -12.76 21.36
CA ARG A 230 14.25 -13.09 21.61
C ARG A 230 14.43 -14.59 21.83
N ASP A 231 13.55 -15.18 22.61
CA ASP A 231 13.60 -16.59 22.99
C ASP A 231 13.15 -17.53 21.85
N TRP A 232 12.84 -17.01 20.65
CA TRP A 232 12.37 -17.81 19.51
C TRP A 232 13.50 -18.47 18.71
N GLN A 233 14.74 -18.51 19.21
CA GLN A 233 15.90 -19.11 18.52
C GLN A 233 16.78 -19.99 19.39
N ASP A 234 16.37 -20.25 20.63
CA ASP A 234 16.89 -21.35 21.46
C ASP A 234 15.92 -22.55 21.37
#